data_AF-A0A2A5T156-F1
#
_entry.id   AF-A0A2A5T156-F1
#
_cell.length_a   1.000
_cell.length_b   1.000
_cell.length_c   1.000
_cell.angle_alpha   90.00
_cell.angle_beta   90.00
_cell.angle_gamma   90.00
#
_symmetry.space_group_name_H-M   'P 1'
#
loop_
_entity.id
_entity.type
_entity.pdbx_description
1 polymer ?
#
loop_
_entity_poly.entity_id
_entity_poly.type
_entity_poly.pdbx_seq_one_letter_code
_entity_poly.pdbx_strand_id
1 'polypeptide(L)'
;MGKTPNFSGVKQRNKPYTFHDHRKDGIDQNTLNKFVNVLGWEVLMNKHRATFRVLSEEQKDNLDEINAIVMMLAHPTMIKRPILKHEGGYYLGFNKLKYNTILDL
;
A
#
# COMPACT_ATOMS: atom_id res chain seq x y z
N MET A 1 -11.48 -6.17 -12.40
CA MET A 1 -10.65 -5.15 -13.06
C MET A 1 -10.27 -4.06 -12.07
N GLY A 2 -9.05 -4.07 -11.54
CA GLY A 2 -8.55 -2.96 -10.73
C GLY A 2 -8.06 -1.84 -11.64
N LYS A 3 -8.61 -0.63 -11.50
CA LYS A 3 -8.22 0.54 -12.31
C LYS A 3 -6.70 0.74 -12.24
N THR A 4 -6.03 0.65 -13.38
CA THR A 4 -4.64 1.06 -13.58
C THR A 4 -4.53 2.54 -13.20
N PRO A 5 -3.53 2.96 -12.41
CA PRO A 5 -3.28 4.38 -12.20
C PRO A 5 -3.02 5.01 -13.57
N ASN A 6 -3.74 6.09 -13.89
CA ASN A 6 -3.50 6.83 -15.13
C ASN A 6 -2.26 7.71 -14.94
N PHE A 7 -1.11 7.24 -15.44
CA PHE A 7 0.16 7.97 -15.41
C PHE A 7 0.32 8.97 -16.58
N SER A 8 -0.76 9.35 -17.27
CA SER A 8 -0.75 10.22 -18.47
C SER A 8 -0.06 11.59 -18.29
N GLY A 9 0.23 12.02 -17.06
CA GLY A 9 0.93 13.27 -16.76
C GLY A 9 2.41 13.15 -16.40
N VAL A 10 2.98 11.94 -16.40
CA VAL A 10 4.41 11.70 -16.18
C VAL A 10 5.05 11.57 -17.57
N LYS A 11 5.84 12.56 -18.00
CA LYS A 11 6.68 12.43 -19.20
C LYS A 11 7.43 11.10 -19.08
N GLN A 12 7.21 10.17 -20.01
CA GLN A 12 7.92 8.89 -20.07
C GLN A 12 9.43 9.17 -20.11
N ARG A 13 10.06 9.15 -18.95
CA ARG A 13 11.48 8.84 -18.85
C ARG A 13 11.52 7.32 -18.67
N ASN A 14 12.22 6.63 -19.56
CA ASN A 14 12.42 5.17 -19.61
C ASN A 14 13.16 4.63 -18.35
N LYS A 15 12.68 4.95 -17.14
CA LYS A 15 13.12 4.28 -15.92
C LYS A 15 12.28 2.99 -15.82
N PRO A 16 12.91 1.80 -15.79
CA PRO A 16 12.16 0.55 -15.64
C PRO A 16 11.43 0.56 -14.29
N TYR A 17 10.15 0.21 -14.30
CA TYR A 17 9.35 0.01 -13.10
C TYR A 17 8.56 -1.29 -13.21
N THR A 18 8.38 -1.97 -12.09
CA THR A 18 7.53 -3.18 -12.01
C THR A 18 6.28 -2.85 -11.21
N PHE A 19 5.12 -3.28 -11.72
CA PHE A 19 3.85 -3.13 -11.02
C PHE A 19 3.45 -4.48 -10.40
N HIS A 20 3.09 -4.45 -9.11
CA HIS A 20 2.57 -5.62 -8.39
C HIS A 20 1.14 -5.32 -7.93
N ASP A 21 0.15 -6.12 -8.35
CA ASP A 21 -1.23 -5.95 -7.89
C ASP A 21 -1.53 -6.89 -6.73
N HIS A 22 -1.28 -6.43 -5.51
CA HIS A 22 -1.55 -7.22 -4.30
C HIS A 22 -3.02 -7.65 -4.13
N ARG A 23 -3.98 -7.16 -4.92
CA ARG A 23 -5.36 -7.72 -4.91
C ARG A 23 -5.43 -9.06 -5.63
N LYS A 24 -4.65 -9.20 -6.70
CA LYS A 24 -4.66 -10.38 -7.57
C LYS A 24 -3.60 -11.38 -7.13
N ASP A 25 -2.42 -10.86 -6.84
CA ASP A 25 -1.22 -11.67 -6.59
C ASP A 25 -1.02 -11.95 -5.09
N GLY A 26 -1.82 -11.29 -4.23
CA GLY A 26 -1.61 -11.27 -2.79
C GLY A 26 -0.39 -10.44 -2.40
N ILE A 27 -0.06 -10.48 -1.11
CA ILE A 27 1.16 -9.92 -0.55
C ILE A 27 1.71 -10.93 0.44
N ASP A 28 3.01 -11.20 0.39
CA ASP A 28 3.64 -12.08 1.36
C ASP A 28 3.95 -11.34 2.67
N GLN A 29 4.06 -12.11 3.75
CA GLN A 29 4.37 -11.62 5.10
C GLN A 29 5.64 -10.76 5.13
N ASN A 30 6.70 -11.15 4.44
CA ASN A 30 7.98 -10.45 4.51
C ASN A 30 7.89 -9.07 3.86
N THR A 31 7.19 -8.97 2.74
CA THR A 31 6.93 -7.69 2.06
C THR A 31 6.05 -6.78 2.93
N LEU A 32 4.97 -7.32 3.51
CA LEU A 32 4.10 -6.52 4.38
C LEU A 32 4.84 -6.03 5.64
N ASN A 33 5.64 -6.88 6.27
CA ASN A 33 6.46 -6.50 7.42
C ASN A 33 7.43 -5.36 7.08
N LYS A 34 8.06 -5.39 5.89
CA LYS A 34 8.92 -4.28 5.43
C LYS A 34 8.14 -2.98 5.29
N PHE A 35 6.91 -3.04 4.80
CA PHE A 35 6.08 -1.85 4.72
C PHE A 35 5.73 -1.34 6.10
N VAL A 36 5.28 -2.21 7.01
CA VAL A 36 4.89 -1.83 8.38
C VAL A 36 6.06 -1.22 9.14
N ASN A 37 7.25 -1.83 9.06
CA ASN A 37 8.46 -1.32 9.72
C ASN A 37 8.85 0.09 9.26
N VAL A 38 8.54 0.48 8.02
CA VAL A 38 8.93 1.78 7.45
C VAL A 38 7.81 2.82 7.53
N LEU A 39 6.56 2.40 7.34
CA LEU A 39 5.41 3.30 7.18
C LEU A 39 4.48 3.34 8.40
N GLY A 40 4.54 2.34 9.28
CA GLY A 40 3.57 2.11 10.34
C GLY A 40 2.29 1.42 9.82
N TRP A 41 1.75 0.50 10.60
CA TRP A 41 0.55 -0.25 10.23
C TRP A 41 -0.70 0.64 10.18
N GLU A 42 -0.81 1.67 11.03
CA GLU A 42 -1.98 2.56 11.05
C GLU A 42 -2.12 3.35 9.75
N VAL A 43 -0.97 3.73 9.17
CA VAL A 43 -0.91 4.48 7.93
C VAL A 43 -1.21 3.57 6.75
N LEU A 44 -0.71 2.33 6.76
CA LEU A 44 -0.96 1.32 5.72
C LEU A 44 -2.40 0.82 5.68
N MET A 45 -3.04 0.64 6.84
CA MET A 45 -4.38 0.12 6.91
C MET A 45 -5.42 1.14 6.43
N ASN A 46 -6.28 0.71 5.52
CA ASN A 46 -7.33 1.52 4.93
C ASN A 46 -8.65 1.35 5.67
N LYS A 47 -8.82 2.13 6.75
CA LYS A 47 -10.04 2.16 7.57
C LYS A 47 -11.30 2.61 6.82
N HIS A 48 -11.16 3.17 5.61
CA HIS A 48 -12.30 3.61 4.80
C HIS A 48 -12.87 2.54 3.86
N ARG A 49 -12.18 1.39 3.69
CA ARG A 49 -12.65 0.31 2.79
C ARG A 49 -13.80 -0.45 3.41
N ALA A 50 -14.70 -0.96 2.55
CA ALA A 50 -15.83 -1.79 2.98
C ALA A 50 -15.36 -2.99 3.82
N THR A 51 -14.24 -3.62 3.46
CA THR A 51 -13.65 -4.74 4.21
C THR A 51 -13.30 -4.36 5.66
N PHE A 52 -12.85 -3.14 5.92
CA PHE A 52 -12.60 -2.68 7.29
C PHE A 52 -13.91 -2.37 8.02
N ARG A 53 -14.89 -1.78 7.31
CA ARG A 53 -16.19 -1.40 7.91
C ARG A 53 -17.00 -2.59 8.39
N VAL A 54 -16.84 -3.77 7.77
CA VAL A 54 -17.53 -5.01 8.16
C VAL A 54 -16.84 -5.77 9.29
N LEU A 55 -15.71 -5.29 9.81
CA LEU A 55 -15.10 -5.86 11.01
C LEU A 55 -16.06 -5.69 12.20
N SER A 56 -16.07 -6.67 13.11
CA SER A 56 -16.77 -6.56 14.38
C SER A 56 -16.15 -5.46 15.26
N GLU A 57 -16.88 -4.97 16.25
CA GLU A 57 -16.33 -4.00 17.22
C GLU A 57 -15.15 -4.61 17.98
N GLU A 58 -15.25 -5.87 18.41
CA GLU A 58 -14.14 -6.60 19.04
C GLU A 58 -12.88 -6.64 18.17
N GLN A 59 -13.02 -6.83 16.85
CA GLN A 59 -11.89 -6.81 15.93
C GLN A 59 -11.27 -5.41 15.82
N LYS A 60 -12.08 -4.35 15.88
CA LYS A 60 -11.60 -2.96 15.82
C LYS A 60 -10.92 -2.53 17.11
N ASP A 61 -11.47 -2.95 18.25
CA ASP A 61 -10.95 -2.60 19.58
C ASP A 61 -9.61 -3.29 19.87
N ASN A 62 -9.40 -4.48 19.31
CA ASN A 62 -8.15 -5.24 19.44
C ASN A 62 -7.12 -4.93 18.32
N LEU A 63 -7.26 -3.81 17.60
CA LEU A 63 -6.30 -3.45 16.55
C LEU A 63 -4.96 -3.02 17.15
N ASP A 64 -3.96 -3.87 16.93
CA ASP A 64 -2.53 -3.58 17.08
C ASP A 64 -1.78 -3.93 15.80
N GLU A 65 -0.45 -3.80 15.81
CA GLU A 65 0.38 -4.12 14.65
C GLU A 65 0.22 -5.58 14.20
N ILE A 66 0.21 -6.52 15.14
CA ILE A 66 0.15 -7.96 14.86
C ILE A 66 -1.18 -8.31 14.20
N ASN A 67 -2.29 -7.90 14.82
CA ASN A 67 -3.63 -8.13 14.32
C ASN A 67 -3.86 -7.40 12.99
N ALA A 68 -3.33 -6.19 12.83
CA ALA A 68 -3.43 -5.46 11.58
C ALA A 68 -2.70 -6.16 10.42
N ILE A 69 -1.51 -6.72 10.69
CA ILE A 69 -0.75 -7.51 9.72
C ILE A 69 -1.54 -8.75 9.29
N VAL A 70 -2.08 -9.51 10.26
CA VAL A 70 -2.90 -10.71 9.99
C VAL A 70 -4.10 -10.33 9.11
N MET A 71 -4.81 -9.25 9.45
CA MET A 71 -5.94 -8.79 8.65
C MET A 71 -5.54 -8.33 7.24
N MET A 72 -4.42 -7.62 7.09
CA MET A 72 -3.94 -7.15 5.79
C MET A 72 -3.47 -8.28 4.87
N LEU A 73 -2.95 -9.39 5.42
CA LEU A 73 -2.62 -10.60 4.65
C LEU A 73 -3.87 -11.34 4.19
N ALA A 74 -4.84 -11.52 5.09
CA ALA A 74 -6.11 -12.16 4.78
C ALA A 74 -6.93 -11.33 3.78
N HIS A 75 -6.84 -10.00 3.87
CA HIS A 75 -7.60 -9.07 3.05
C HIS A 75 -6.71 -7.96 2.47
N PRO A 76 -5.91 -8.24 1.41
CA PRO A 76 -4.99 -7.26 0.83
C PRO A 76 -5.64 -5.98 0.29
N THR A 77 -6.96 -5.97 0.08
CA THR A 77 -7.75 -4.77 -0.24
C THR A 77 -7.74 -3.71 0.87
N MET A 78 -7.44 -4.11 2.10
CA MET A 78 -7.27 -3.21 3.25
C MET A 78 -5.97 -2.41 3.20
N ILE A 79 -4.99 -2.79 2.38
CA ILE A 79 -3.74 -2.04 2.27
C ILE A 79 -3.97 -0.81 1.39
N LYS A 80 -3.61 0.39 1.88
CA LYS A 80 -3.64 1.64 1.10
C LYS A 80 -2.66 1.57 -0.07
N ARG A 81 -2.99 2.29 -1.16
CA ARG A 81 -2.28 2.21 -2.45
C ARG A 81 -2.26 3.56 -3.15
N PRO A 82 -1.29 3.81 -4.06
CA PRO A 82 -0.12 2.97 -4.37
C PRO A 82 0.94 2.97 -3.26
N ILE A 83 1.84 1.99 -3.29
CA ILE A 83 3.10 1.99 -2.51
C ILE A 83 4.24 2.05 -3.53
N LEU A 84 5.07 3.08 -3.46
CA LEU A 84 6.28 3.22 -4.26
C LEU A 84 7.47 2.70 -3.46
N LYS A 85 8.26 1.82 -4.05
CA LYS A 85 9.58 1.42 -3.56
C LYS A 85 10.65 2.13 -4.39
N HIS A 86 11.52 2.92 -3.76
CA HIS A 86 12.62 3.59 -4.43
C HIS A 86 13.80 3.77 -3.48
N GLU A 87 15.02 3.48 -3.94
CA GLU A 87 16.27 3.62 -3.17
C GLU A 87 16.23 3.05 -1.74
N GLY A 88 15.54 1.92 -1.56
CA GLY A 88 15.39 1.28 -0.24
C GLY A 88 14.27 1.86 0.63
N GLY A 89 13.67 2.99 0.24
CA GLY A 89 12.51 3.58 0.89
C GLY A 89 11.18 3.05 0.37
N TYR A 90 10.13 3.24 1.18
CA TYR A 90 8.73 3.01 0.82
C TYR A 90 7.93 4.29 0.99
N TYR A 91 7.05 4.59 0.03
CA TYR A 91 6.22 5.80 0.03
C TYR A 91 4.78 5.46 -0.27
N LEU A 92 3.87 5.88 0.62
CA LEU A 92 2.45 5.59 0.49
C LEU A 92 1.69 6.73 -0.21
N GLY A 93 0.81 6.34 -1.12
CA GLY A 93 -0.04 7.25 -1.89
C GLY A 93 0.66 7.82 -3.12
N PHE A 94 -0.13 8.48 -3.97
CA PHE A 94 0.38 9.19 -5.14
C PHE A 94 0.30 10.70 -4.90
N ASN A 95 1.43 11.37 -5.04
CA ASN A 95 1.50 12.82 -5.13
C ASN A 95 2.53 13.16 -6.21
N LYS A 96 2.11 13.86 -7.26
CA LYS A 96 2.95 14.16 -8.43
C LYS A 96 4.24 14.88 -8.06
N LEU A 97 4.16 15.92 -7.21
CA LEU A 97 5.34 16.68 -6.80
C LEU A 97 6.30 15.81 -6.00
N LYS A 98 5.80 15.05 -5.01
CA LYS A 98 6.64 14.13 -4.25
C LYS A 98 7.29 13.07 -5.13
N TYR A 99 6.56 12.49 -6.08
CA TYR A 99 7.09 11.48 -6.98
C TYR A 99 8.15 12.06 -7.91
N ASN A 100 7.97 13.30 -8.39
CA ASN A 100 8.99 13.97 -9.17
C ASN A 100 10.30 14.16 -8.38
N THR A 101 10.19 14.56 -7.11
CA THR A 101 11.36 14.68 -6.24
C THR A 101 12.00 13.32 -5.95
N ILE A 102 11.21 12.29 -5.61
CA ILE A 102 11.72 10.95 -5.26
C ILE A 102 12.38 10.28 -6.47
N LEU A 103 11.80 10.43 -7.66
CA LEU A 103 12.24 9.73 -8.86
C LEU A 103 13.18 10.55 -9.74
N ASP A 104 13.63 11.72 -9.28
CA ASP A 104 14.40 12.70 -10.05
C ASP A 104 13.79 12.98 -11.44
N LEU A 105 12.50 13.35 -11.45
CA LEU A 105 11.74 13.72 -12.63
C LEU A 105 11.51 15.24 -12.69
#